data_AF-A0A818NV23-F1
#
_entry.id   AF-A0A818NV23-F1
#
_cell.length_a   1.000
_cell.length_b   1.000
_cell.length_c   1.000
_cell.angle_alpha   90.00
_cell.angle_beta   90.00
_cell.angle_gamma   90.00
#
_symmetry.space_group_name_H-M   'P 1'
#
loop_
_entity.id
_entity.type
_entity.pdbx_description
1 polymer ?
#
loop_
_entity_poly.entity_id
_entity_poly.type
_entity_poly.pdbx_seq_one_letter_code
_entity_poly.pdbx_strand_id
1 'polypeptide(L)'
;MQSEGTSEKAPIAPMQMSQSAIERDYAPSSGARKIRTILFVLLAIHMALAWVYFIEQIIGLIQYYNVPKDIRDYNAAFSYISNVVFGAILILYLAVYIFAVFKYARIPILIVCSIYIFLYYIYKEQKIWSVKQMKWSVS
;
A
#
# COMPACT_ATOMS: atom_id res chain seq x y z
N MET A 1 -44.24 -5.94 -70.98
CA MET A 1 -43.99 -6.59 -69.68
C MET A 1 -42.50 -6.54 -69.43
N GLN A 2 -42.06 -5.55 -68.64
CA GLN A 2 -40.65 -5.31 -68.30
C GLN A 2 -40.38 -5.97 -66.94
N SER A 3 -39.34 -6.80 -66.91
CA SER A 3 -38.92 -7.58 -65.75
C SER A 3 -38.35 -6.70 -64.66
N GLU A 4 -38.82 -6.94 -63.44
CA GLU A 4 -38.33 -6.39 -62.19
C GLU A 4 -36.82 -6.62 -62.04
N GLY A 5 -36.06 -5.53 -62.00
CA GLY A 5 -34.66 -5.54 -61.58
C GLY A 5 -34.59 -5.67 -60.06
N THR A 6 -34.25 -6.87 -59.59
CA THR A 6 -33.79 -7.13 -58.22
C THR A 6 -32.55 -6.29 -57.93
N SER A 7 -32.75 -5.14 -57.29
CA SER A 7 -31.69 -4.39 -56.60
C SER A 7 -31.27 -5.22 -55.39
N GLU A 8 -30.27 -6.06 -55.61
CA GLU A 8 -29.52 -6.76 -54.59
C GLU A 8 -28.86 -5.70 -53.70
N LYS A 9 -29.48 -5.40 -52.55
CA LYS A 9 -28.84 -4.66 -51.47
C LYS A 9 -27.67 -5.51 -50.99
N ALA A 10 -26.48 -5.19 -51.50
CA ALA A 10 -25.23 -5.78 -51.04
C ALA A 10 -25.19 -5.74 -49.50
N PRO A 11 -24.88 -6.86 -48.82
CA PRO A 11 -24.77 -6.90 -47.37
C PRO A 11 -23.70 -5.90 -46.93
N ILE A 12 -24.07 -4.98 -46.04
CA ILE A 12 -23.13 -4.06 -45.41
C ILE A 12 -22.16 -4.93 -44.61
N ALA A 13 -20.95 -5.11 -45.16
CA ALA A 13 -19.88 -5.79 -44.44
C ALA A 13 -19.72 -5.11 -43.07
N PRO A 14 -19.66 -5.87 -41.96
CA PRO A 14 -19.53 -5.29 -40.64
C PRO A 14 -18.34 -4.37 -40.63
N MET A 15 -18.58 -3.10 -40.27
CA MET A 15 -17.55 -2.08 -40.13
C MET A 15 -16.57 -2.59 -39.08
N GLN A 16 -15.46 -3.19 -39.52
CA GLN A 16 -14.36 -3.57 -38.64
C GLN A 16 -13.78 -2.27 -38.10
N MET A 17 -14.24 -1.85 -36.91
CA MET A 17 -13.55 -0.83 -36.14
C MET A 17 -12.13 -1.34 -35.93
N SER A 18 -11.17 -0.68 -36.59
CA SER A 18 -9.74 -0.99 -36.46
C SER A 18 -9.37 -0.99 -34.98
N GLN A 19 -9.14 -2.17 -34.41
CA GLN A 19 -8.70 -2.35 -33.02
C GLN A 19 -7.45 -1.52 -32.69
N SER A 20 -6.68 -1.12 -33.72
CA SER A 20 -5.48 -0.30 -33.58
C SER A 20 -5.70 1.14 -33.10
N ALA A 21 -6.91 1.71 -33.23
CA ALA A 21 -7.20 3.06 -32.75
C ALA A 21 -7.50 3.04 -31.24
N ILE A 22 -8.32 2.07 -30.83
CA ILE A 22 -8.72 1.83 -29.45
C ILE A 22 -7.47 1.50 -28.60
N GLU A 23 -6.60 0.59 -29.03
CA GLU A 23 -5.37 0.25 -28.29
C GLU A 23 -4.37 1.41 -28.13
N ARG A 24 -4.34 2.37 -29.06
CA ARG A 24 -3.47 3.56 -28.94
C ARG A 24 -3.96 4.50 -27.85
N ASP A 25 -5.26 4.65 -27.68
CA ASP A 25 -5.84 5.57 -26.69
C ASP A 25 -5.78 5.02 -25.26
N TYR A 26 -5.65 3.70 -25.09
CA TYR A 26 -5.43 3.06 -23.77
C TYR A 26 -3.96 2.96 -23.36
N ALA A 27 -3.00 3.31 -24.22
CA ALA A 27 -1.59 3.30 -23.85
C ALA A 27 -1.32 4.43 -22.82
N PRO A 28 -0.96 4.12 -21.57
CA PRO A 28 -0.79 5.14 -20.55
C PRO A 28 0.25 6.18 -21.00
N SER A 29 -0.09 7.46 -20.88
CA SER A 29 0.78 8.56 -21.28
C SER A 29 2.16 8.44 -20.60
N SER A 30 3.20 9.00 -21.23
CA SER A 30 4.56 8.99 -20.66
C SER A 30 4.62 9.62 -19.26
N GLY A 31 3.75 10.60 -18.98
CA GLY A 31 3.55 11.20 -17.66
C GLY A 31 2.94 10.24 -16.65
N ALA A 32 1.85 9.54 -17.01
CA ALA A 32 1.19 8.57 -16.14
C ALA A 32 2.13 7.42 -15.74
N ARG A 33 3.00 6.99 -16.66
CA ARG A 33 4.06 6.00 -16.38
C ARG A 33 5.05 6.48 -15.34
N LYS A 34 5.54 7.73 -15.44
CA LYS A 34 6.50 8.31 -14.48
C LYS A 34 5.91 8.41 -13.07
N ILE A 35 4.67 8.89 -12.95
CA ILE A 35 3.98 9.01 -11.65
C ILE A 35 3.82 7.62 -11.01
N ARG A 36 3.40 6.63 -11.79
CA ARG A 36 3.28 5.24 -11.31
C ARG A 36 4.62 4.71 -10.78
N THR A 37 5.72 4.94 -11.50
CA THR A 37 7.06 4.53 -11.06
C THR A 37 7.45 5.20 -9.73
N ILE A 38 7.22 6.51 -9.59
CA ILE A 38 7.52 7.23 -8.33
C ILE A 38 6.73 6.64 -7.16
N LEU A 39 5.43 6.38 -7.35
CA LEU A 39 4.59 5.76 -6.33
C LEU A 39 5.08 4.36 -5.93
N PHE A 40 5.56 3.56 -6.89
CA PHE A 40 6.17 2.26 -6.60
C PHE A 40 7.46 2.39 -5.81
N VAL A 41 8.31 3.37 -6.12
CA VAL A 41 9.55 3.61 -5.38
C VAL A 41 9.25 4.03 -3.94
N LEU A 42 8.31 4.97 -3.75
CA LEU A 42 7.88 5.39 -2.42
C LEU A 42 7.28 4.22 -1.62
N LEU A 43 6.48 3.38 -2.27
CA LEU A 43 5.95 2.16 -1.66
C LEU A 43 7.06 1.21 -1.23
N ALA A 44 8.07 0.98 -2.08
CA ALA A 44 9.20 0.10 -1.76
C ALA A 44 10.01 0.63 -0.57
N ILE A 45 10.27 1.94 -0.52
CA ILE A 45 10.92 2.58 0.64
C ILE A 45 10.09 2.37 1.90
N HIS A 46 8.76 2.56 1.81
CA HIS A 46 7.86 2.33 2.93
C HIS A 46 7.89 0.87 3.40
N MET A 47 7.94 -0.11 2.50
CA MET A 47 8.10 -1.53 2.86
C MET A 47 9.40 -1.77 3.61
N ALA A 48 10.51 -1.20 3.12
CA ALA A 48 11.81 -1.38 3.73
C ALA A 48 11.84 -0.83 5.17
N LEU A 49 11.28 0.36 5.39
CA LEU A 49 11.18 0.96 6.73
C LEU A 49 10.29 0.14 7.67
N ALA A 50 9.13 -0.33 7.19
CA ALA A 50 8.24 -1.18 7.97
C ALA A 50 8.91 -2.51 8.36
N TRP A 51 9.70 -3.09 7.44
CA TRP A 51 10.47 -4.31 7.69
C TRP A 51 11.56 -4.11 8.74
N VAL A 52 12.34 -3.03 8.64
CA VAL A 52 13.35 -2.69 9.65
C VAL A 52 12.71 -2.53 11.02
N TYR A 53 11.62 -1.77 11.11
CA TYR A 53 10.88 -1.59 12.36
C TYR A 53 10.39 -2.93 12.93
N PHE A 54 9.85 -3.81 12.09
CA PHE A 54 9.41 -5.14 12.51
C PHE A 54 10.55 -5.98 13.11
N ILE A 55 11.73 -5.98 12.46
CA ILE A 55 12.93 -6.65 12.98
C ILE A 55 13.33 -6.08 14.33
N GLU A 56 13.34 -4.76 14.50
CA GLU A 56 13.66 -4.11 15.77
C GLU A 56 12.71 -4.57 16.90
N GLN A 57 11.41 -4.70 16.63
CA GLN A 57 10.46 -5.19 17.61
C GLN A 57 10.69 -6.66 17.96
N ILE A 58 11.08 -7.51 17.00
CA ILE A 58 11.46 -8.91 17.26
C ILE A 58 12.72 -8.97 18.12
N ILE A 59 13.75 -8.19 17.80
CA ILE A 59 14.99 -8.15 18.58
C ILE A 59 14.70 -7.70 20.01
N GLY A 60 13.89 -6.65 20.19
CA GLY A 60 13.46 -6.18 21.50
C GLY A 60 12.68 -7.25 22.29
N LEU A 61 11.82 -8.02 21.61
CA LEU A 61 11.10 -9.13 22.23
C LEU A 61 12.05 -10.27 22.65
N ILE A 62 13.03 -10.62 21.82
CA ILE A 62 14.05 -11.65 22.16
C ILE A 62 14.87 -11.19 23.36
N GLN A 63 15.33 -9.93 23.35
CA GLN A 63 16.06 -9.34 24.46
C GLN A 63 15.23 -9.37 25.74
N TYR A 64 13.94 -9.06 25.67
CA TYR A 64 13.02 -9.15 26.81
C TYR A 64 12.94 -10.57 27.39
N TYR A 65 12.83 -11.61 26.55
CA TYR A 65 12.75 -12.99 27.03
C TYR A 65 14.07 -13.52 27.60
N ASN A 66 15.21 -12.93 27.20
CA ASN A 66 16.52 -13.20 27.77
C ASN A 66 16.72 -12.58 29.16
N VAL A 67 15.90 -11.59 29.54
CA VAL A 67 15.93 -11.03 30.90
C VAL A 67 15.41 -12.09 31.91
N PRO A 68 16.07 -12.29 33.05
CA PRO A 68 15.58 -13.15 34.14
C PRO A 68 14.11 -12.87 34.52
N LYS A 69 13.35 -13.93 34.86
CA LYS A 69 11.89 -13.83 35.07
C LYS A 69 11.50 -12.97 36.28
N ASP A 70 12.38 -12.89 37.26
CA ASP A 70 12.25 -12.16 38.52
C ASP A 70 12.26 -10.63 38.34
N ILE A 71 12.84 -10.12 37.25
CA ILE A 71 12.92 -8.69 36.94
C ILE A 71 12.15 -8.29 35.68
N ARG A 72 11.36 -9.20 35.11
CA ARG A 72 10.59 -8.95 33.89
C ARG A 72 9.33 -8.15 34.17
N ASP A 73 9.20 -7.00 33.51
CA ASP A 73 7.95 -6.25 33.47
C ASP A 73 7.00 -6.86 32.43
N TYR A 74 5.88 -7.44 32.87
CA TYR A 74 4.88 -8.06 31.99
C TYR A 74 4.22 -7.06 31.02
N ASN A 75 4.13 -5.77 31.40
CA ASN A 75 3.58 -4.73 30.52
C ASN A 75 4.51 -4.45 29.32
N ALA A 76 5.83 -4.52 29.54
CA ALA A 76 6.81 -4.41 28.48
C ALA A 76 6.70 -5.58 27.48
N ALA A 77 6.48 -6.81 27.98
CA ALA A 77 6.24 -7.98 27.13
C ALA A 77 5.05 -7.76 26.19
N PHE A 78 3.92 -7.33 26.75
CA PHE A 78 2.70 -7.11 26.00
C PHE A 78 2.90 -6.02 24.93
N SER A 79 3.62 -4.95 25.26
CA SER A 79 3.99 -3.91 24.30
C SER A 79 4.79 -4.47 23.12
N TYR A 80 5.87 -5.21 23.38
CA TYR A 80 6.68 -5.80 22.30
C TYR A 80 5.87 -6.81 21.45
N ILE A 81 5.11 -7.70 22.09
CA ILE A 81 4.26 -8.67 21.38
C ILE A 81 3.24 -7.94 20.50
N SER A 82 2.55 -6.93 21.05
CA SER A 82 1.56 -6.16 20.27
C SER A 82 2.20 -5.47 19.07
N ASN A 83 3.38 -4.85 19.23
CA ASN A 83 4.09 -4.20 18.13
C ASN A 83 4.55 -5.19 17.06
N VAL A 84 5.01 -6.39 17.44
CA VAL A 84 5.36 -7.47 16.50
C VAL A 84 4.11 -7.92 15.73
N VAL A 85 2.99 -8.16 16.42
CA VAL A 85 1.72 -8.56 15.77
C VAL A 85 1.22 -7.49 14.82
N PHE A 86 1.20 -6.22 15.24
CA PHE A 86 0.82 -5.11 14.37
C PHE A 86 1.76 -4.97 13.16
N GLY A 87 3.07 -5.15 13.35
CA GLY A 87 4.04 -5.17 12.25
C GLY A 87 3.77 -6.30 11.25
N ALA A 88 3.47 -7.51 11.74
CA ALA A 88 3.13 -8.64 10.88
C ALA A 88 1.84 -8.42 10.09
N ILE A 89 0.80 -7.88 10.74
CA ILE A 89 -0.47 -7.52 10.07
C ILE A 89 -0.22 -6.45 9.01
N LEU A 90 0.61 -5.44 9.30
CA LEU A 90 0.96 -4.40 8.35
C LEU A 90 1.65 -4.97 7.12
N ILE A 91 2.62 -5.88 7.29
CA ILE A 91 3.31 -6.55 6.18
C ILE A 91 2.35 -7.40 5.35
N LEU A 92 1.49 -8.19 5.99
CA LEU A 92 0.50 -9.02 5.31
C LEU A 92 -0.49 -8.16 4.50
N TYR A 93 -0.99 -7.09 5.10
CA TYR A 93 -1.85 -6.11 4.44
C TYR A 93 -1.15 -5.51 3.21
N LEU A 94 0.13 -5.14 3.35
CA LEU A 94 0.93 -4.58 2.27
C LEU A 94 1.17 -5.57 1.13
N ALA A 95 1.34 -6.86 1.43
CA ALA A 95 1.46 -7.91 0.43
C ALA A 95 0.17 -8.11 -0.37
N VAL A 96 -0.97 -8.22 0.32
CA VAL A 96 -2.31 -8.28 -0.30
C VAL A 96 -2.57 -7.03 -1.13
N TYR A 97 -2.14 -5.88 -0.63
CA TYR A 97 -2.26 -4.60 -1.31
C TYR A 97 -1.46 -4.54 -2.61
N ILE A 98 -0.20 -4.95 -2.60
CA ILE A 98 0.65 -5.03 -3.79
C ILE A 98 -0.01 -5.94 -4.83
N PHE A 99 -0.48 -7.11 -4.42
CA PHE A 99 -1.24 -8.02 -5.28
C PHE A 99 -2.48 -7.34 -5.88
N ALA A 100 -3.25 -6.61 -5.07
CA ALA A 100 -4.43 -5.88 -5.52
C ALA A 100 -4.09 -4.72 -6.49
N VAL A 101 -2.98 -4.01 -6.28
CA VAL A 101 -2.50 -2.96 -7.20
C VAL A 101 -2.10 -3.56 -8.54
N PHE A 102 -1.38 -4.67 -8.55
CA PHE A 102 -1.01 -5.38 -9.78
C PHE A 102 -2.24 -5.91 -10.52
N LYS A 103 -3.25 -6.41 -9.80
CA LYS A 103 -4.45 -7.00 -10.38
C LYS A 103 -5.51 -5.98 -10.80
N TYR A 104 -5.69 -4.88 -10.05
CA TYR A 104 -6.84 -3.97 -10.18
C TYR A 104 -6.48 -2.50 -10.41
N ALA A 105 -5.20 -2.10 -10.38
CA ALA A 105 -4.73 -0.73 -10.66
C ALA A 105 -5.45 0.41 -9.89
N ARG A 106 -5.96 0.14 -8.67
CA ARG A 106 -6.73 1.14 -7.89
C ARG A 106 -5.82 2.03 -7.04
N ILE A 107 -5.39 3.15 -7.64
CA ILE A 107 -4.55 4.21 -7.05
C ILE A 107 -5.19 4.96 -5.84
N PRO A 108 -6.52 5.20 -5.74
CA PRO A 108 -7.07 6.05 -4.67
C PRO A 108 -6.90 5.49 -3.26
N ILE A 109 -6.94 4.16 -3.12
CA ILE A 109 -6.78 3.47 -1.83
C ILE A 109 -5.35 3.64 -1.29
N LEU A 110 -4.36 3.78 -2.18
CA LEU A 110 -2.94 4.02 -1.85
C LEU A 110 -2.77 5.30 -1.04
N ILE A 111 -3.44 6.37 -1.47
CA ILE A 111 -3.36 7.69 -0.85
C ILE A 111 -4.01 7.66 0.53
N VAL A 112 -5.20 7.08 0.66
CA VAL A 112 -5.93 7.01 1.94
C VAL A 112 -5.16 6.19 2.98
N CYS A 113 -4.61 5.04 2.61
CA CYS A 113 -3.83 4.22 3.53
C CYS A 113 -2.50 4.88 3.93
N SER A 114 -1.83 5.56 3.00
CA SER A 114 -0.57 6.26 3.27
C SER A 114 -0.80 7.44 4.23
N ILE A 115 -1.90 8.19 4.04
CA ILE A 115 -2.32 9.27 4.95
C ILE A 115 -2.66 8.70 6.34
N TYR A 116 -3.40 7.59 6.41
CA TYR A 116 -3.76 6.97 7.68
C TYR A 116 -2.53 6.51 8.48
N ILE A 117 -1.59 5.82 7.84
CA ILE A 117 -0.34 5.36 8.49
C ILE A 117 0.52 6.55 8.92
N PHE A 118 0.62 7.59 8.08
CA PHE A 118 1.36 8.81 8.40
C PHE A 118 0.77 9.53 9.62
N LEU A 119 -0.56 9.71 9.66
CA LEU A 119 -1.26 10.32 10.79
C LEU A 119 -1.09 9.49 12.08
N TYR A 120 -1.13 8.16 11.98
CA TYR A 120 -0.88 7.27 13.11
C TYR A 120 0.55 7.42 13.67
N TYR A 121 1.56 7.53 12.80
CA TYR A 121 2.95 7.77 13.21
C TYR A 121 3.13 9.12 13.90
N ILE A 122 2.56 10.20 13.34
CA ILE A 122 2.58 11.55 13.97
C ILE A 122 1.94 11.49 15.36
N TYR A 123 0.79 10.84 15.49
CA TYR A 123 0.10 10.71 16.77
C TYR A 123 0.96 9.98 17.82
N LYS A 124 1.64 8.90 17.42
CA LYS A 124 2.53 8.14 18.31
C LYS A 124 3.75 8.97 18.75
N GLU A 125 4.41 9.66 17.82
CA GLU A 125 5.55 10.56 18.08
C GLU A 125 5.15 11.67 19.07
N GLN A 126 4.01 12.34 18.84
CA GLN A 126 3.52 13.39 19.73
C GLN A 126 3.28 12.89 21.15
N LYS A 127 2.73 11.68 21.31
CA LYS A 127 2.51 11.07 22.64
C LYS A 127 3.83 10.81 23.37
N ILE A 128 4.87 10.36 22.65
CA ILE A 128 6.21 10.14 23.22
C ILE A 128 6.86 11.47 23.64
N TRP A 129 6.73 12.51 22.81
CA TRP A 129 7.23 13.85 23.11
C TRP A 129 6.53 14.48 24.33
N SER A 130 5.20 14.36 24.39
CA SER A 130 4.38 14.80 25.54
C SER A 130 4.84 14.15 26.85
N VAL A 131 5.07 12.83 26.86
CA VAL A 131 5.52 12.11 28.06
C VAL A 131 6.96 12.51 28.46
N LYS A 132 7.84 12.78 27.48
CA LYS A 132 9.20 13.27 27.76
C LYS A 132 9.18 14.67 28.38
N GLN A 133 8.32 15.58 27.92
CA GLN A 133 8.24 16.94 28.44
C GLN A 133 7.70 16.99 29.89
N MET A 134 6.75 16.13 30.26
CA MET A 134 6.27 16.06 31.66
C MET A 134 7.35 15.69 32.67
N LYS A 135 8.42 14.99 32.26
CA LYS A 135 9.54 14.66 33.17
C LYS A 135 10.53 15.82 33.37
N TRP A 136 10.49 16.85 32.53
CA TRP A 136 11.41 17.98 32.58
C TRP A 136 10.86 19.20 33.34
N SER A 137 9.58 19.22 33.71
CA SER A 137 8.97 20.35 34.44
C SER A 137 8.76 20.10 35.95
N VAL A 138 9.32 19.01 36.50
CA VAL A 138 9.20 18.64 37.94
C VAL A 138 10.53 18.81 38.68
N SER A 139 11.39 19.73 38.23
CA SER A 139 12.61 20.15 38.91
C SER A 139 12.56 21.61 39.31
#